data_AF-A0A380FDL5-F1
#
_entry.id   AF-A0A380FDL5-F1
#
_cell.length_a   1.000
_cell.length_b   1.000
_cell.length_c   1.000
_cell.angle_alpha   90.00
_cell.angle_beta   90.00
_cell.angle_gamma   90.00
#
_symmetry.space_group_name_H-M   'P 1'
#
loop_
_entity.id
_entity.type
_entity.pdbx_description
1 polymer ?
#
loop_
_entity_poly.entity_id
_entity_poly.type
_entity_poly.pdbx_seq_one_letter_code
_entity_poly.pdbx_strand_id
1 'polypeptide(L)' 'MMIDIHNHILYGIDDGPKSLEDAIELIRQAISEGVTGIVATPHHLHPNFSNDIK' A
#
# COMPACT_ATOMS: atom_id res chain seq x y z
N MET A 1 11.28 -1.45 -16.54
CA MET A 1 10.45 -2.03 -15.49
C MET A 1 10.77 -1.29 -14.21
N MET A 2 9.81 -0.58 -13.62
CA MET A 2 9.97 0.15 -12.35
C MET A 2 9.22 -0.60 -11.26
N ILE A 3 9.86 -0.87 -10.13
CA ILE A 3 9.24 -1.55 -8.99
C ILE A 3 9.29 -0.59 -7.80
N ASP A 4 8.13 -0.32 -7.23
CA ASP A 4 8.04 0.37 -5.94
C ASP A 4 8.20 -0.66 -4.82
N ILE A 5 9.17 -0.41 -3.93
CA ILE A 5 9.55 -1.35 -2.88
C ILE A 5 9.03 -0.95 -1.50
N HIS A 6 8.34 0.19 -1.37
CA HIS A 6 7.81 0.66 -0.11
C HIS A 6 6.50 1.41 -0.32
N ASN A 7 5.38 0.70 -0.16
CA ASN A 7 4.06 1.28 -0.38
C ASN A 7 3.00 0.74 0.61
N HIS A 8 2.20 1.65 1.14
CA HIS A 8 1.09 1.39 2.03
C HIS A 8 -0.21 1.21 1.21
N ILE A 9 -0.18 0.37 0.19
CA ILE A 9 -1.25 0.28 -0.82
C ILE A 9 -2.48 -0.54 -0.34
N LEU A 10 -2.36 -1.24 0.79
CA LEU A 10 -3.39 -2.16 1.26
C LEU A 10 -4.46 -1.44 2.08
N TYR A 11 -5.71 -1.46 1.59
CA TYR A 11 -6.86 -0.93 2.33
C TYR A 11 -7.13 -1.73 3.62
N GLY A 12 -7.37 -1.00 4.72
CA GLY A 12 -7.81 -1.56 6.00
C GLY A 12 -6.71 -2.17 6.87
N ILE A 13 -5.44 -2.02 6.47
CA ILE A 13 -4.29 -2.59 7.19
C ILE A 13 -3.61 -1.54 8.08
N ASP A 14 -3.41 -0.32 7.59
CA ASP A 14 -2.76 0.75 8.34
C ASP A 14 -3.28 2.14 7.95
N ASP A 15 -2.41 3.15 8.01
CA ASP A 15 -2.70 4.53 7.65
C ASP A 15 -2.69 4.80 6.13
N GLY A 16 -2.56 3.78 5.29
CA GLY A 16 -2.78 3.84 3.84
C GLY A 16 -4.22 4.21 3.41
N PRO A 17 -4.69 3.75 2.24
CA PRO A 17 -5.96 4.17 1.64
C PRO A 17 -7.16 3.92 2.57
N LYS A 18 -8.15 4.83 2.55
CA LYS A 18 -9.31 4.82 3.47
C LYS A 18 -10.50 4.04 2.94
N SER A 19 -10.46 3.67 1.66
CA SER A 19 -11.43 2.81 0.99
C SER A 19 -10.72 1.92 -0.03
N LEU A 20 -11.42 0.89 -0.52
CA LEU A 20 -10.91 0.07 -1.63
C LEU A 20 -10.75 0.91 -2.90
N GLU A 21 -11.66 1.85 -3.13
CA GLU A 21 -11.65 2.78 -4.25
C GLU A 21 -10.41 3.68 -4.23
N ASP A 22 -10.02 4.20 -3.06
CA ASP A 22 -8.79 4.98 -2.91
C ASP A 22 -7.55 4.15 -3.26
N ALA A 23 -7.50 2.88 -2.82
CA ALA A 23 -6.39 1.98 -3.14
C ALA A 23 -6.27 1.75 -4.65
N ILE A 24 -7.41 1.58 -5.34
CA ILE A 24 -7.46 1.42 -6.80
C ILE A 24 -6.96 2.69 -7.49
N GLU A 25 -7.32 3.88 -7.01
CA GLU A 25 -6.87 5.13 -7.61
C GLU A 25 -5.36 5.33 -7.44
N LEU A 26 -4.79 4.99 -6.29
CA LEU A 26 -3.34 4.97 -6.06
C LEU A 26 -2.62 3.99 -7.01
N ILE A 27 -3.20 2.82 -7.27
CA ILE A 27 -2.65 1.86 -8.24
C ILE A 27 -2.68 2.44 -9.66
N ARG A 28 -3.78 3.10 -10.06
CA ARG A 28 -3.87 3.75 -11.38
C ARG A 28 -2.83 4.85 -11.53
N GLN A 29 -2.64 5.66 -10.49
CA GLN A 29 -1.59 6.67 -10.47
C GLN A 29 -0.21 6.01 -10.63
N ALA A 30 0.11 4.98 -9.84
CA ALA A 30 1.38 4.27 -9.93
C ALA A 30 1.65 3.73 -11.36
N ILE A 31 0.63 3.17 -12.01
CA ILE A 31 0.71 2.71 -13.40
C ILE A 31 1.02 3.88 -14.34
N SER A 32 0.35 5.03 -14.16
CA SER A 32 0.59 6.22 -14.99
C SER A 32 2.01 6.79 -14.84
N GLU A 33 2.64 6.58 -13.69
CA GLU A 33 4.03 6.93 -13.41
C GLU A 33 5.03 5.87 -13.92
N GLY A 34 4.55 4.75 -14.47
CA GLY A 34 5.37 3.69 -15.04
C GLY A 34 5.76 2.59 -14.04
N VAL A 35 5.16 2.55 -12.85
CA VAL A 35 5.32 1.46 -11.89
C VAL A 35 4.69 0.19 -12.46
N THR A 36 5.45 -0.89 -12.41
CA THR A 36 5.09 -2.20 -12.98
C THR A 36 5.01 -3.30 -11.91
N GLY A 37 5.41 -3.00 -10.68
CA GLY A 37 5.26 -3.88 -9.53
C GLY A 37 5.34 -3.07 -8.23
N ILE A 38 4.63 -3.52 -7.20
CA ILE A 38 4.62 -2.91 -5.87
C ILE A 38 4.86 -4.00 -4.83
N VAL A 39 5.80 -3.77 -3.92
CA VAL A 39 5.97 -4.53 -2.68
C VAL A 39 5.21 -3.80 -1.58
N ALA A 40 4.13 -4.40 -1.09
CA ALA A 40 3.37 -3.82 0.01
C ALA A 40 4.16 -3.92 1.32
N THR A 41 4.35 -2.79 1.99
CA THR A 41 5.11 -2.69 3.24
C THR A 41 4.32 -1.93 4.31
N PRO A 42 3.13 -2.41 4.69
CA PRO A 42 2.34 -1.73 5.71
C PRO A 42 3.06 -1.74 7.06
N HIS A 43 2.64 -0.86 7.96
CA HIS A 43 3.10 -0.85 9.34
C HIS A 43 2.82 -2.18 10.05
N HIS A 44 3.80 -2.70 10.80
CA HIS A 44 3.65 -3.92 11.60
C HIS A 44 3.76 -3.63 13.11
N LEU A 45 4.86 -3.01 13.52
CA LEU A 45 5.14 -2.63 14.92
C LEU A 45 4.88 -1.13 15.14
N HIS A 46 3.64 -0.68 14.91
CA HIS A 46 3.27 0.72 15.07
C HIS A 46 2.31 0.89 16.26
N PRO A 47 2.44 1.94 17.11
CA PRO A 47 1.57 2.12 18.27
C PRO A 47 0.06 2.12 17.95
N ASN A 48 -0.28 2.55 16.74
CA ASN A 48 -1.67 2.62 16.27
C ASN A 48 -2.10 1.46 15.36
N PHE A 49 -1.17 0.58 14.95
CA PHE A 49 -1.46 -0.52 14.02
C PHE A 49 -0.73 -1.80 14.47
N SER A 50 -1.51 -2.81 14.84
CA SER A 50 -1.03 -4.16 15.18
C SER A 50 -1.42 -5.09 14.03
N ASN A 51 -0.45 -5.37 13.16
CA ASN A 51 -0.59 -6.28 12.02
C ASN A 51 0.19 -7.57 12.28
N ASP A 52 -0.04 -8.19 13.45
CA ASP A 52 0.67 -9.39 13.87
C ASP A 52 0.42 -10.57 12.92
N ILE A 53 1.48 -11.34 12.63
CA ILE A 53 1.35 -12.59 11.87
C ILE A 53 0.63 -13.58 12.78
N LYS A 54 -0.56 -14.04 12.36
CA LYS A 54 -1.30 -15.13 13.02
C LYS A 54 -0.75 -16.49 12.62
#